data_AF-A0A537UZ50-F1
#
_entry.id   AF-A0A537UZ50-F1
#
_cell.length_a   1.000
_cell.length_b   1.000
_cell.length_c   1.000
_cell.angle_alpha   90.00
_cell.angle_beta   90.00
_cell.angle_gamma   90.00
#
_symmetry.space_group_name_H-M   'P 1'
#
loop_
_entity.id
_entity.type
_entity.pdbx_description
1 polymer ?
#
loop_
_entity_poly.entity_id
_entity_poly.type
_entity_poly.pdbx_seq_one_letter_code
_entity_poly.pdbx_strand_id
1 'polypeptide(L)'
;MNKYPSVKPAVWGAVAGAVAISVIGFSQFGWTLGSSAERMANERAQTAVVTVLTPICVEKFRQQSEATAKLAEFSKATSWDQRSIIEKGGWATISGGETPNSAVVTACAEKLARPL
;
A
#
# COMPACT_ATOMS: atom_id res chain seq x y z
N MET A 1 -6.43 28.96 -46.84
CA MET A 1 -5.12 29.67 -46.85
C MET A 1 -4.11 28.85 -46.07
N ASN A 2 -3.30 28.02 -46.75
CA ASN A 2 -2.22 27.24 -46.13
C ASN A 2 -0.89 27.89 -46.53
N LYS A 3 -0.30 28.71 -45.64
CA LYS A 3 0.76 29.68 -45.98
C LYS A 3 2.14 29.38 -45.38
N TYR A 4 2.40 28.18 -44.84
CA TYR A 4 3.71 27.84 -44.28
C TYR A 4 4.16 26.42 -44.69
N PRO A 5 5.14 26.25 -45.60
CA PRO A 5 5.70 24.95 -45.94
C PRO A 5 6.68 24.41 -44.87
N SER A 6 7.31 25.30 -44.09
CA SER A 6 8.32 24.94 -43.06
C SER A 6 7.77 24.63 -41.66
N VAL A 7 6.48 24.87 -41.38
CA VAL A 7 5.90 24.52 -40.06
C VAL A 7 5.73 23.02 -39.90
N LYS A 8 5.53 22.28 -41.00
CA LYS A 8 5.39 20.82 -40.98
C LYS A 8 6.64 20.13 -40.40
N PRO A 9 7.86 20.38 -40.90
CA PRO A 9 9.07 19.77 -40.31
C PRO A 9 9.37 20.29 -38.90
N ALA A 10 9.07 21.56 -38.60
CA ALA A 10 9.27 22.12 -37.27
C ALA A 10 8.38 21.46 -36.20
N VAL A 11 7.11 21.20 -36.52
CA VAL A 11 6.17 20.47 -35.64
C VAL A 11 6.65 19.04 -35.41
N TRP A 12 7.12 18.35 -36.45
CA TRP A 12 7.67 17.00 -36.31
C TRP A 12 8.93 16.96 -35.46
N GLY A 13 9.82 17.95 -35.59
CA GLY A 13 10.99 18.09 -34.73
C GLY A 13 10.63 18.32 -33.26
N ALA A 14 9.62 19.16 -32.99
CA ALA A 14 9.12 19.39 -31.64
C ALA A 14 8.51 18.12 -31.01
N VAL A 15 7.75 17.35 -31.79
CA VAL A 15 7.18 16.06 -31.32
C VAL A 15 8.30 15.06 -31.00
N ALA A 16 9.27 14.90 -31.90
CA ALA A 16 10.40 13.99 -31.67
C ALA A 16 11.23 14.40 -30.45
N GLY A 17 11.48 15.71 -30.28
CA GLY A 17 12.18 16.25 -29.12
C GLY A 17 11.43 16.02 -27.81
N ALA A 18 10.11 16.27 -27.80
CA ALA A 18 9.27 16.03 -26.63
C ALA A 18 9.27 14.55 -26.21
N VAL A 19 9.21 13.63 -27.18
CA VAL A 19 9.30 12.18 -26.91
C VAL A 19 10.67 11.82 -26.34
N ALA A 20 11.76 12.32 -26.93
CA ALA A 20 13.12 12.05 -26.46
C ALA A 20 13.33 12.55 -25.02
N ILE A 21 12.91 13.78 -24.71
CA ILE A 21 13.00 14.37 -23.36
C ILE A 21 12.16 13.56 -22.37
N SER A 22 10.96 13.14 -22.77
CA SER A 22 10.10 12.31 -21.92
C SER A 22 10.79 10.98 -21.59
N VAL A 23 11.29 10.25 -22.59
CA VAL A 23 11.95 8.96 -22.36
C VAL A 23 13.16 9.10 -21.42
N ILE A 24 14.01 10.11 -21.64
CA ILE A 24 15.18 10.34 -20.79
C ILE A 24 14.75 10.78 -19.38
N GLY A 25 13.76 11.66 -19.30
CA GLY A 25 13.19 12.17 -18.04
C GLY A 25 12.62 11.05 -17.17
N PHE A 26 11.74 10.22 -17.74
CA PHE A 26 11.07 9.14 -17.02
C PHE A 26 11.99 7.93 -16.74
N SER A 27 13.05 7.70 -17.53
CA SER A 27 13.94 6.54 -17.32
C SER A 27 15.17 6.85 -16.45
N GLN A 28 15.89 7.94 -16.71
CA GLN A 28 17.17 8.22 -16.06
C GLN A 28 17.05 9.28 -14.97
N PHE A 29 16.16 10.27 -15.16
CA PHE A 29 15.99 11.38 -14.21
C PHE A 29 14.91 11.13 -13.16
N GLY A 30 14.24 9.96 -13.22
CA GLY A 30 13.21 9.60 -12.25
C GLY A 30 12.01 10.56 -12.25
N TRP A 31 11.75 11.25 -13.37
CA TRP A 31 10.53 12.02 -13.51
C TRP A 31 9.35 11.06 -13.38
N THR A 32 8.41 11.43 -12.53
CA THR A 32 7.18 10.68 -12.30
C THR A 32 6.03 11.66 -12.43
N LEU A 33 4.95 11.24 -13.07
CA LEU A 33 3.76 12.07 -13.13
C LEU A 33 3.19 12.19 -11.71
N GLY A 34 2.68 13.36 -11.32
CA GLY A 34 2.19 13.59 -9.96
C GLY A 34 1.18 12.53 -9.49
N SER A 35 0.30 12.07 -10.39
CA SER A 35 -0.64 10.97 -10.12
C SER A 35 0.04 9.62 -9.87
N SER A 36 1.12 9.30 -10.60
CA SER A 36 1.93 8.10 -10.36
C SER A 36 2.75 8.21 -9.08
N ALA A 37 3.28 9.40 -8.78
CA ALA A 37 4.00 9.66 -7.53
C ALA A 37 3.09 9.50 -6.31
N GLU A 38 1.87 10.04 -6.37
CA GLU A 38 0.88 9.90 -5.31
C GLU A 38 0.41 8.45 -5.14
N ARG A 39 0.19 7.73 -6.24
CA ARG A 39 -0.14 6.30 -6.19
C ARG A 39 0.98 5.47 -5.57
N MET A 40 2.23 5.70 -5.98
CA MET A 40 3.40 5.03 -5.40
C MET A 40 3.60 5.40 -3.92
N ALA A 41 3.35 6.65 -3.55
CA ALA A 41 3.44 7.09 -2.16
C ALA A 41 2.39 6.37 -1.30
N ASN A 42 1.15 6.26 -1.78
CA ASN A 42 0.09 5.57 -1.07
C ASN A 42 0.36 4.06 -0.94
N GLU A 43 0.80 3.40 -2.02
CA GLU A 43 1.19 1.98 -1.99
C GLU A 43 2.33 1.72 -1.00
N ARG A 44 3.37 2.57 -1.01
CA ARG A 44 4.50 2.48 -0.07
C ARG A 44 4.07 2.75 1.37
N ALA A 45 3.23 3.77 1.60
CA ALA A 45 2.70 4.10 2.91
C ALA A 45 1.87 2.94 3.47
N GLN A 46 0.97 2.35 2.69
CA GLN A 46 0.20 1.18 3.12
C GLN A 46 1.09 -0.01 3.45
N THR A 47 2.10 -0.31 2.62
CA THR A 47 3.02 -1.43 2.85
C THR A 47 3.87 -1.22 4.11
N ALA A 48 4.37 0.00 4.32
CA ALA A 48 5.15 0.36 5.50
C ALA A 48 4.30 0.29 6.77
N VAL A 49 3.07 0.82 6.72
CA VAL A 49 2.09 0.75 7.81
C VAL A 49 1.81 -0.72 8.14
N VAL A 50 1.53 -1.57 7.17
CA VAL A 50 1.31 -3.01 7.42
C VAL A 50 2.53 -3.65 8.07
N THR A 51 3.72 -3.44 7.52
CA THR A 51 4.95 -4.06 8.04
C THR A 51 5.26 -3.65 9.48
N VAL A 52 4.98 -2.40 9.85
CA VAL A 52 5.23 -1.88 11.22
C VAL A 52 4.09 -2.22 12.18
N LEU A 53 2.83 -2.16 11.73
CA LEU A 53 1.69 -2.41 12.61
C LEU A 53 1.38 -3.88 12.81
N THR A 54 1.70 -4.76 11.86
CA THR A 54 1.49 -6.20 12.04
C THR A 54 2.18 -6.74 13.30
N PRO A 55 3.48 -6.49 13.57
CA PRO A 55 4.10 -6.95 14.82
C PRO A 55 3.50 -6.28 16.06
N ILE A 56 3.06 -5.02 15.97
CA ILE A 56 2.37 -4.32 17.07
C ILE A 56 1.02 -4.97 17.37
N CYS A 57 0.24 -5.31 16.35
CA CYS A 57 -1.03 -6.01 16.47
C CYS A 57 -0.85 -7.38 17.14
N VAL A 58 0.17 -8.14 16.73
CA VAL A 58 0.51 -9.43 17.34
C VAL A 58 0.89 -9.26 18.81
N GLU A 59 1.72 -8.28 19.14
CA GLU A 59 2.12 -8.01 20.52
C GLU A 59 0.92 -7.59 21.39
N LYS A 60 0.04 -6.72 20.87
CA LYS A 60 -1.20 -6.32 21.54
C LYS A 60 -2.17 -7.48 21.75
N PHE A 61 -2.23 -8.41 20.80
CA PHE A 61 -3.01 -9.63 20.95
C PHE A 61 -2.41 -10.54 22.03
N ARG A 62 -1.08 -10.64 22.10
CA ARG A 62 -0.35 -11.44 23.09
C ARG A 62 -0.36 -10.86 24.51
N GLN A 63 -0.52 -9.54 24.65
CA GLN A 63 -0.63 -8.86 25.95
C GLN A 63 -2.01 -9.02 26.61
N GLN A 64 -2.97 -9.68 25.96
CA GLN A 64 -4.26 -9.96 26.57
C GLN A 64 -4.11 -10.98 27.70
N SER A 65 -4.87 -10.80 28.77
CA SER A 65 -4.86 -11.69 29.95
C SER A 65 -5.17 -13.15 29.60
N GLU A 66 -5.82 -13.39 28.47
CA GLU A 66 -6.22 -14.70 27.93
C GLU A 66 -5.56 -14.99 26.57
N ALA A 67 -4.42 -14.36 26.26
CA ALA A 67 -3.82 -14.40 24.93
C ALA A 67 -3.68 -15.81 24.37
N THR A 68 -3.15 -16.77 25.15
CA THR A 68 -2.94 -18.15 24.67
C THR A 68 -4.26 -18.89 24.40
N ALA A 69 -5.27 -18.71 25.24
CA ALA A 69 -6.59 -19.33 25.06
C ALA A 69 -7.31 -18.72 23.84
N LYS A 70 -7.24 -17.40 23.68
CA LYS A 70 -7.82 -16.68 22.55
C LYS A 70 -7.08 -16.95 21.25
N LEU A 71 -5.76 -17.16 21.27
CA LEU A 71 -4.98 -17.56 20.08
C LEU A 71 -5.32 -18.97 19.64
N ALA A 72 -5.57 -19.90 20.58
CA ALA A 72 -6.00 -21.25 20.27
C ALA A 72 -7.44 -21.32 19.73
N GLU A 73 -8.33 -20.45 20.20
CA GLU A 73 -9.68 -20.26 19.64
C GLU A 73 -9.59 -19.64 18.24
N PHE A 74 -8.73 -18.64 18.08
CA PHE A 74 -8.46 -17.95 16.81
C PHE A 74 -7.87 -18.89 15.75
N SER A 75 -6.89 -19.72 16.10
CA SER A 75 -6.25 -20.65 15.16
C SER A 75 -7.21 -21.74 14.68
N LYS A 76 -8.27 -22.03 15.45
CA LYS A 76 -9.33 -22.96 15.09
C LYS A 76 -10.47 -22.31 14.29
N ALA A 77 -10.54 -20.98 14.30
CA ALA A 77 -11.55 -20.22 13.58
C ALA A 77 -11.22 -20.12 12.09
N THR A 78 -12.24 -19.93 11.26
CA THR A 78 -12.08 -19.74 9.81
C THR A 78 -11.38 -18.42 9.53
N SER A 79 -10.69 -18.28 8.40
CA SER A 79 -10.01 -17.03 7.99
C SER A 79 -10.90 -15.78 8.04
N TRP A 80 -12.21 -15.95 7.80
CA TRP A 80 -13.20 -14.87 7.91
C TRP A 80 -13.46 -14.46 9.37
N ASP A 81 -13.60 -15.43 10.26
CA ASP A 81 -13.81 -15.19 11.70
C ASP A 81 -12.56 -14.61 12.36
N GLN A 82 -11.38 -15.10 11.96
CA GLN A 82 -10.08 -14.54 12.35
C GLN A 82 -10.00 -13.04 12.02
N ARG A 83 -10.38 -12.67 10.80
CA ARG A 83 -10.42 -11.27 10.38
C ARG A 83 -11.39 -10.46 11.24
N SER A 84 -12.59 -10.98 11.50
CA SER A 84 -13.60 -10.30 12.31
C SER A 84 -13.16 -10.11 13.78
N ILE A 85 -12.45 -11.08 14.35
CA ILE A 85 -11.91 -10.99 15.71
C ILE A 85 -10.91 -9.82 15.80
N ILE A 86 -10.00 -9.69 14.82
CA ILE A 86 -9.00 -8.61 14.82
C ILE A 86 -9.62 -7.25 14.52
N GLU A 87 -10.62 -7.19 13.62
CA GLU A 87 -11.38 -5.97 13.34
C GLU A 87 -12.13 -5.48 14.57
N LYS A 88 -12.85 -6.37 15.27
CA LYS A 88 -13.59 -6.04 16.50
C LYS A 88 -12.68 -5.68 17.66
N GLY A 89 -11.50 -6.29 17.73
CA GLY A 89 -10.51 -6.02 18.77
C GLY A 89 -9.75 -4.71 18.60
N GLY A 90 -9.81 -4.08 17.42
CA GLY A 90 -9.14 -2.80 17.16
C GLY A 90 -7.61 -2.87 17.18
N TRP A 91 -7.00 -4.06 17.24
CA TRP A 91 -5.54 -4.22 17.30
C TRP A 91 -4.83 -3.84 16.00
N ALA A 92 -5.58 -3.75 14.90
CA ALA A 92 -5.11 -3.30 13.59
C ALA A 92 -5.39 -1.80 13.32
N THR A 93 -5.92 -1.07 14.29
CA THR A 93 -6.19 0.36 14.19
C THR A 93 -4.93 1.14 14.57
N ILE A 94 -4.45 2.03 13.69
CA ILE A 94 -3.33 2.94 13.96
C ILE A 94 -3.76 3.88 15.09
N SER A 95 -2.89 4.14 16.08
CA SER A 95 -3.15 5.12 17.13
C SER A 95 -3.47 6.49 16.52
N GLY A 96 -4.74 6.93 16.62
CA GLY A 96 -5.25 8.17 16.04
C GLY A 96 -6.10 8.02 14.76
N GLY A 97 -6.31 6.80 14.24
CA GLY A 97 -7.25 6.52 13.15
C GLY A 97 -8.56 5.91 13.65
N GLU A 98 -9.70 6.28 13.05
CA GLU A 98 -11.03 5.73 13.40
C GLU A 98 -11.31 4.35 12.77
N THR A 99 -10.56 3.94 11.74
CA THR A 99 -10.84 2.71 10.99
C THR A 99 -9.67 1.71 11.02
N PRO A 100 -9.94 0.41 11.29
CA PRO A 100 -8.92 -0.63 11.18
C PRO A 100 -8.50 -0.80 9.72
N ASN A 101 -7.19 -0.77 9.47
CA ASN A 101 -6.68 -0.98 8.12
C ASN A 101 -6.83 -2.46 7.76
N SER A 102 -7.67 -2.77 6.77
CA SER A 102 -7.99 -4.12 6.32
C SER A 102 -6.76 -4.95 5.92
N ALA A 103 -5.71 -4.31 5.41
CA ALA A 103 -4.45 -4.97 5.10
C ALA A 103 -3.67 -5.35 6.37
N VAL A 104 -3.69 -4.48 7.40
CA VAL A 104 -3.09 -4.77 8.72
C VAL A 104 -3.86 -5.89 9.42
N VAL A 105 -5.20 -5.87 9.37
CA VAL A 105 -6.06 -6.93 9.92
C VAL A 105 -5.70 -8.28 9.30
N THR A 106 -5.61 -8.33 7.97
CA THR A 106 -5.32 -9.57 7.23
C THR A 106 -3.91 -10.07 7.52
N ALA A 107 -2.91 -9.18 7.50
CA ALA A 107 -1.53 -9.53 7.80
C ALA A 107 -1.34 -9.99 9.26
N CYS A 108 -2.06 -9.37 10.20
CA CYS A 108 -2.06 -9.78 11.61
C CYS A 108 -2.73 -11.15 11.78
N ALA A 109 -3.87 -11.39 11.12
CA ALA A 109 -4.52 -12.69 11.13
C ALA A 109 -3.62 -13.79 10.56
N GLU A 110 -2.93 -13.52 9.44
CA GLU A 110 -2.01 -14.48 8.83
C GLU A 110 -0.81 -14.79 9.72
N LYS A 111 -0.22 -13.79 10.39
CA LYS A 111 0.87 -13.99 11.34
C LYS A 111 0.45 -14.76 12.59
N LEU A 112 -0.78 -14.58 13.06
CA LEU A 112 -1.31 -15.31 14.21
C LEU A 112 -1.75 -16.74 13.84
N ALA A 113 -2.26 -16.94 12.62
CA ALA A 113 -2.65 -18.26 12.10
C ALA A 113 -1.43 -19.12 11.71
N ARG A 114 -0.32 -18.49 11.31
CA ARG A 114 0.96 -19.16 11.05
C ARG A 114 2.02 -18.60 12.01
N PRO A 115 2.05 -19.06 13.27
CA PRO A 115 3.17 -18.77 14.16
C PRO A 115 4.44 -19.37 13.53
N LEU A 116 5.39 -18.50 13.18
CA LEU A 116 6.76 -18.91 12.87
C LEU A 116 7.45 -19.37 14.17
#